data_AF-A0A820FYX3-F1
#
_entry.id   AF-A0A820FYX3-F1
#
_cell.length_a   1.000
_cell.length_b   1.000
_cell.length_c   1.000
_cell.angle_alpha   90.00
_cell.angle_beta   90.00
_cell.angle_gamma   90.00
#
_symmetry.space_group_name_H-M   'P 1'
#
loop_
_entity.id
_entity.type
_entity.pdbx_description
1 polymer ?
#
loop_
_entity_poly.entity_id
_entity_poly.type
_entity_poly.pdbx_seq_one_letter_code
_entity_poly.pdbx_strand_id
1 'polypeptide(L)'
;MNLNLFTVQDFSSSIDRMAAKRLGQWATRLYIVLFIIGLSIPSLYTIIRSQTLTKTYVKPSFKLYEKLQRDHENALECPCSSIATTYNEFVKIDARFH
;
A
#
# COMPACT_ATOMS: atom_id res chain seq x y z
N MET A 1 47.81 42.50 -23.00
CA MET A 1 47.86 41.05 -22.71
C MET A 1 46.44 40.55 -22.58
N ASN A 2 45.98 39.71 -23.49
CA ASN A 2 44.62 39.19 -23.51
C ASN A 2 44.71 37.67 -23.29
N LEU A 3 44.20 37.19 -22.16
CA LEU A 3 44.24 35.77 -21.79
C LEU A 3 43.00 35.07 -22.36
N ASN A 4 43.11 34.56 -23.59
CA ASN A 4 42.20 33.52 -24.06
C ASN A 4 42.60 32.19 -23.42
N LEU A 5 42.04 31.91 -22.24
CA LEU A 5 42.35 30.71 -21.45
C LEU A 5 41.55 29.46 -21.89
N PHE A 6 40.66 29.59 -22.87
CA PHE A 6 39.96 28.45 -23.45
C PHE A 6 40.16 28.46 -24.95
N THR A 7 41.12 27.66 -25.42
CA THR A 7 41.11 27.22 -26.80
C THR A 7 39.87 26.36 -26.97
N VAL A 8 38.92 26.81 -27.79
CA VAL A 8 37.85 25.94 -28.27
C VAL A 8 38.54 24.81 -29.02
N GLN A 9 38.68 23.67 -28.36
CA GLN A 9 39.30 22.50 -28.94
C GLN A 9 38.29 21.96 -29.96
N ASP A 10 38.45 22.38 -31.22
CA ASP A 10 37.79 21.80 -32.39
C ASP A 10 38.31 20.38 -32.64
N PHE A 11 38.15 19.51 -31.64
CA PHE A 11 38.31 18.08 -31.79
C PHE A 11 36.92 17.54 -32.11
N SER A 12 36.69 17.06 -33.34
CA SER A 12 35.50 16.24 -33.65
C SER A 12 34.14 16.98 -33.46
N SER A 13 34.09 18.28 -33.76
CA SER A 13 33.06 19.20 -33.26
C SER A 13 31.61 19.01 -33.77
N SER A 14 31.36 18.28 -34.86
CA SER A 14 29.99 18.07 -35.39
C SER A 14 29.30 16.82 -34.84
N ILE A 15 30.03 15.72 -34.68
CA ILE A 15 29.49 14.44 -34.20
C ILE A 15 29.31 14.49 -32.69
N ASP A 16 30.27 15.06 -31.94
CA ASP A 16 30.20 15.11 -30.47
C ASP A 16 29.13 16.07 -29.94
N ARG A 17 28.93 17.22 -30.60
CA ARG A 17 27.88 18.16 -30.17
C ARG A 17 26.48 17.62 -30.41
N MET A 18 26.29 16.87 -31.50
CA MET A 18 25.02 16.23 -31.82
C MET A 18 24.79 14.99 -30.94
N ALA A 19 25.84 14.21 -30.66
CA ALA A 19 25.80 13.08 -29.74
C ALA A 19 25.51 13.51 -28.30
N ALA A 20 26.19 14.55 -27.79
CA ALA A 20 25.96 15.08 -26.45
C ALA A 20 24.53 15.63 -26.28
N LYS A 21 24.02 16.33 -27.31
CA LYS A 21 22.63 16.81 -27.31
C LYS A 21 21.63 15.65 -27.28
N ARG A 22 21.86 14.60 -28.08
CA ARG A 22 21.03 13.39 -28.08
C ARG A 22 21.10 12.67 -26.74
N LEU A 23 22.29 12.50 -26.17
CA LEU A 23 22.49 11.86 -24.87
C LEU A 23 21.73 12.61 -23.76
N GLY A 24 21.81 13.94 -23.74
CA GLY A 24 21.07 14.77 -22.80
C GLY A 24 19.56 14.64 -22.95
N GLN A 25 19.04 14.55 -24.19
CA GLN A 25 17.62 14.32 -24.47
C GLN A 25 17.15 12.92 -24.03
N TRP A 26 17.97 11.89 -24.25
CA TRP A 26 17.66 10.53 -23.80
C TRP A 26 17.72 10.41 -22.29
N ALA A 27 18.73 11.02 -21.65
CA ALA A 27 18.89 11.01 -20.20
C ALA A 27 17.71 11.71 -19.50
N THR A 28 17.26 12.86 -20.01
CA THR A 28 16.07 13.56 -19.47
C THR A 28 14.80 12.78 -19.70
N ARG A 29 14.58 12.18 -20.88
CA ARG A 29 13.43 11.30 -21.13
C ARG A 29 13.43 10.09 -20.18
N LEU A 30 14.57 9.44 -20.02
CA LEU A 30 14.74 8.30 -19.13
C LEU A 30 14.49 8.70 -17.67
N TYR A 31 15.03 9.85 -17.24
CA TYR A 31 14.80 10.39 -15.90
C TYR A 31 13.32 10.66 -15.65
N ILE A 32 12.61 11.30 -16.58
CA ILE A 32 11.17 11.57 -16.44
C ILE A 32 10.37 10.27 -16.37
N VAL A 33 10.69 9.28 -17.21
CA VAL A 33 10.02 7.97 -17.18
C VAL A 33 10.27 7.27 -15.84
N LEU A 34 11.51 7.23 -15.37
CA LEU A 34 11.86 6.65 -14.07
C LEU A 34 11.18 7.38 -12.91
N PHE A 35 11.08 8.71 -12.98
CA PHE A 35 10.42 9.52 -11.97
C PHE A 35 8.91 9.23 -11.92
N ILE A 36 8.25 9.14 -13.07
CA ILE A 36 6.83 8.78 -13.15
C ILE A 36 6.60 7.37 -12.61
N ILE A 37 7.45 6.41 -12.96
CA ILE A 37 7.38 5.03 -12.44
C ILE A 37 7.58 5.03 -10.91
N GLY A 38 8.56 5.78 -10.42
CA GLY A 38 8.85 5.90 -8.98
C GLY A 38 7.70 6.47 -8.17
N LEU A 39 6.89 7.36 -8.75
CA LEU A 39 5.69 7.89 -8.11
C LEU A 39 4.45 6.99 -8.30
N SER A 40 4.35 6.29 -9.42
CA SER A 40 3.17 5.46 -9.73
C SER A 40 3.14 4.18 -8.89
N ILE A 41 4.29 3.53 -8.65
CA ILE A 41 4.38 2.31 -7.83
C ILE A 41 3.78 2.50 -6.42
N PRO A 42 4.23 3.47 -5.60
CA PRO A 42 3.67 3.67 -4.27
C PRO A 42 2.21 4.15 -4.33
N SER A 43 1.85 4.98 -5.32
CA SER A 43 0.47 5.45 -5.48
C SER A 43 -0.49 4.28 -5.74
N LEU A 44 -0.15 3.38 -6.67
CA LEU A 44 -0.91 2.17 -6.95
C LEU A 44 -0.94 1.25 -5.73
N TYR A 45 0.18 1.09 -5.03
CA TYR A 45 0.22 0.32 -3.80
C TYR A 45 -0.75 0.85 -2.75
N THR A 46 -0.82 2.17 -2.54
CA THR A 46 -1.76 2.80 -1.60
C THR A 46 -3.21 2.64 -2.04
N ILE A 47 -3.51 2.71 -3.34
CA ILE A 47 -4.87 2.52 -3.88
C ILE A 47 -5.31 1.06 -3.75
N ILE A 48 -4.45 0.11 -4.11
CA ILE A 48 -4.72 -1.34 -4.04
C ILE A 48 -4.78 -1.80 -2.58
N ARG A 49 -3.94 -1.23 -1.71
CA ARG A 49 -4.13 -1.27 -0.26
C ARG A 49 -5.23 -0.32 0.17
N SER A 50 -6.37 -0.36 -0.53
CA SER A 50 -7.65 0.16 -0.06
C SER A 50 -7.76 -0.27 1.40
N GLN A 51 -7.74 0.74 2.27
CA GLN A 51 -7.51 0.63 3.71
C GLN A 51 -8.19 -0.64 4.24
N THR A 52 -7.43 -1.51 4.92
CA THR A 52 -7.99 -2.62 5.69
C THR A 52 -8.81 -1.99 6.81
N LEU A 53 -10.04 -1.58 6.49
CA LEU A 53 -10.95 -0.94 7.41
C LEU A 53 -11.50 -2.04 8.29
N THR A 54 -10.92 -2.16 9.49
CA THR A 54 -11.42 -3.06 10.52
C THR A 54 -12.86 -2.66 10.85
N LYS A 55 -13.82 -3.44 10.35
CA LYS A 55 -15.24 -3.27 10.66
C LYS A 55 -15.53 -3.91 12.01
N THR A 56 -15.75 -3.09 13.03
CA THR A 56 -16.11 -3.57 14.37
C THR A 56 -17.61 -3.85 14.44
N TYR A 57 -17.99 -5.09 14.74
CA TYR A 57 -19.38 -5.49 14.99
C TYR A 57 -19.59 -5.69 16.49
N VAL A 58 -20.32 -4.79 17.13
CA VAL A 58 -20.64 -4.88 18.57
C VAL A 58 -21.85 -5.81 18.73
N LYS A 59 -21.65 -6.97 19.38
CA LYS A 59 -22.68 -8.01 19.61
C LYS A 59 -23.34 -8.55 18.31
N PRO A 60 -22.59 -9.24 17.43
CA PRO A 60 -23.18 -9.85 16.23
C PRO A 60 -24.19 -10.94 16.62
N SER A 61 -25.23 -11.12 15.81
CA SER A 61 -26.10 -12.29 15.93
C SER A 61 -25.35 -13.56 15.53
N PHE A 62 -25.75 -14.73 16.05
CA PHE A 62 -25.08 -16.00 15.75
C PHE A 62 -24.99 -16.29 14.24
N LYS A 63 -26.07 -15.99 13.49
CA LYS A 63 -26.10 -16.13 12.02
C LYS A 63 -25.11 -15.20 11.32
N LEU A 64 -24.91 -13.99 11.84
CA LEU A 64 -23.95 -13.03 11.28
C LEU A 64 -22.52 -13.48 11.54
N TYR A 65 -22.26 -14.04 12.73
CA TYR A 65 -20.97 -14.64 13.07
C TYR A 65 -20.63 -15.82 12.14
N GLU A 66 -21.54 -16.78 11.95
CA GLU A 66 -21.32 -17.91 11.04
C GLU A 66 -21.01 -17.46 9.61
N LYS A 67 -21.71 -16.42 9.13
CA LYS A 67 -21.48 -15.86 7.81
C LYS A 67 -20.09 -15.22 7.70
N LEU A 68 -19.72 -14.39 8.68
CA LEU A 68 -18.41 -13.73 8.70
C LEU A 68 -17.26 -14.71 8.87
N GLN A 69 -17.44 -15.76 9.66
CA GLN A 69 -16.45 -16.82 9.81
C GLN A 69 -16.25 -17.59 8.50
N ARG A 70 -17.33 -17.91 7.78
CA ARG A 70 -17.25 -18.56 6.46
C ARG A 70 -16.57 -17.69 5.41
N ASP A 71 -16.88 -16.39 5.40
CA ASP A 71 -16.40 -15.47 4.37
C ASP A 71 -14.96 -14.99 4.66
N HIS A 72 -14.52 -14.99 5.93
CA HIS A 72 -13.27 -14.38 6.39
C HIS A 72 -12.55 -15.18 7.50
N GLU A 73 -12.43 -16.51 7.34
CA GLU A 73 -11.86 -17.44 8.35
C GLU A 73 -10.58 -16.94 9.06
N ASN A 74 -9.64 -16.36 8.31
CA ASN A 74 -8.32 -15.96 8.83
C ASN A 74 -8.18 -14.47 9.17
N ALA A 75 -9.22 -13.66 9.00
CA ALA A 75 -9.18 -12.22 9.21
C ALA A 75 -10.13 -11.74 10.33
N LEU A 76 -10.82 -12.67 10.98
CA LEU A 76 -11.76 -12.38 12.07
C LEU A 76 -11.03 -12.39 13.42
N GLU A 77 -10.83 -11.21 14.00
CA GLU A 77 -10.35 -11.07 15.38
C GLU A 77 -11.53 -10.88 16.33
N CYS A 78 -11.69 -11.80 17.29
CA CYS A 78 -12.70 -11.71 18.35
C CYS A 78 -12.02 -11.23 19.64
N PRO A 79 -12.00 -9.92 19.94
CA PRO A 79 -11.55 -9.46 21.25
C PRO A 79 -12.56 -9.90 22.31
N CYS A 80 -12.16 -10.83 23.17
CA CYS A 80 -12.97 -11.24 24.32
C CYS A 80 -13.22 -10.02 25.22
N SER A 81 -14.46 -9.53 25.27
CA SER A 81 -14.81 -8.39 26.13
C SER A 81 -14.87 -8.76 27.62
N SER A 82 -15.03 -10.05 27.93
CA SER A 82 -15.01 -10.60 29.28
C SER A 82 -14.28 -11.94 29.28
N ILE A 83 -13.31 -12.10 30.18
CA ILE A 83 -12.54 -13.35 30.39
C ILE A 83 -13.38 -14.40 31.14
N ALA A 84 -14.47 -13.98 31.78
CA ALA A 84 -15.42 -14.85 32.45
C ALA A 84 -16.84 -14.35 32.18
N THR A 85 -17.71 -15.25 31.73
CA THR A 85 -19.16 -15.00 31.69
C THR A 85 -19.81 -15.66 32.90
N THR A 86 -20.65 -14.91 33.60
CA THR A 86 -21.51 -15.44 34.67
C THR A 86 -22.43 -16.53 34.11
N TYR A 87 -22.29 -17.75 34.62
CA TYR A 87 -23.06 -18.95 34.22
C TYR A 87 -24.58 -18.76 34.21
N ASN A 88 -25.09 -17.81 35.00
CA ASN A 88 -26.51 -17.51 35.16
C ASN A 88 -27.18 -16.94 33.88
N GLU A 89 -26.39 -16.46 32.89
CA GLU A 89 -26.94 -15.92 31.64
C GLU A 89 -27.18 -16.97 30.55
N PHE A 90 -26.49 -18.11 30.62
CA PHE A 90 -26.58 -19.17 29.60
C PHE A 90 -27.41 -20.38 30.03
N VAL A 91 -27.55 -20.60 31.33
CA VAL A 91 -28.14 -21.83 31.87
C VAL A 91 -29.43 -21.48 32.62
N LYS A 92 -30.57 -21.57 31.92
CA LYS A 92 -31.90 -21.49 32.54
C LYS A 92 -32.30 -22.89 33.02
N ILE A 93 -31.94 -23.23 34.26
CA ILE A 93 -32.38 -24.50 34.88
C ILE A 93 -33.81 -24.31 35.37
N ASP A 94 -34.77 -24.75 34.57
CA ASP A 94 -36.15 -24.97 35.03
C ASP A 94 -36.23 -26.35 35.70
N ALA A 95 -36.00 -26.39 37.01
CA ALA A 95 -36.21 -27.59 37.80
C ALA A 95 -37.72 -27.85 37.93
N ARG A 96 -38.24 -28.80 37.14
CA ARG A 96 -39.57 -29.36 37.37
C ARG A 96 -39.46 -30.47 38.41
N PHE A 97 -39.88 -30.18 39.63
CA PHE A 97 -40.09 -31.19 40.66
C PHE A 97 -41.39 -31.96 40.34
N HIS A 98 -41.30 -33.29 40.30
CA HIS A 98 -42.47 -34.18 40.19
C HIS A 98 -43.05 -34.40 41.59
#